data_AF-A0A819WC18-F1
#
_entry.id   AF-A0A819WC18-F1
#
_cell.length_a   1.000
_cell.length_b   1.000
_cell.length_c   1.000
_cell.angle_alpha   90.00
_cell.angle_beta   90.00
_cell.angle_gamma   90.00
#
_symmetry.space_group_name_H-M   'P 1'
#
loop_
_entity.id
_entity.type
_entity.pdbx_description
1 polymer ?
#
loop_
_entity_poly.entity_id
_entity_poly.type
_entity_poly.pdbx_seq_one_letter_code
_entity_poly.pdbx_strand_id
1 'polypeptide(L)'
;MSLSYAESLSYFPHKGKVGMPELNEKADDLKSKLDQFEQMIRQSHHTVVITGAGISTDAGIPDFRGPNGVWTLEKRGEKPSFNTSFDKALPTYTHRALCKLEENNYLHFVISQNIDGLHHRSGLPLDKLAELHGNVFSEECEACHTQ
;
A
#
# COMPACT_ATOMS: atom_id res chain seq x y z
N MET A 1 9.77 1.44 -23.64
CA MET A 1 10.15 0.90 -22.32
C MET A 1 9.48 1.76 -21.28
N SER A 2 8.55 1.22 -20.49
CA SER A 2 8.00 1.95 -19.35
C SER A 2 9.15 2.20 -18.38
N LEU A 3 9.49 3.45 -18.14
CA LEU A 3 10.36 3.81 -17.02
C LEU A 3 9.74 3.20 -15.76
N SER A 4 10.57 2.58 -14.94
CA SER A 4 10.12 2.07 -13.65
C SER A 4 9.65 3.29 -12.84
N TYR A 5 8.54 3.24 -12.08
CA TYR A 5 8.07 4.44 -11.34
C TYR A 5 9.16 5.05 -10.46
N ALA A 6 10.06 4.22 -9.93
CA ALA A 6 11.25 4.65 -9.20
C ALA A 6 12.16 5.63 -9.98
N GLU A 7 12.19 5.54 -11.31
CA GLU A 7 12.98 6.42 -12.19
C GLU A 7 12.26 7.73 -12.51
N SER A 8 10.96 7.81 -12.26
CA SER A 8 10.15 9.03 -12.44
C SER A 8 10.05 9.87 -11.16
N LEU A 9 10.67 9.41 -10.07
CA LEU A 9 10.66 10.10 -8.79
C LEU A 9 11.52 11.36 -8.83
N SER A 10 10.95 12.47 -8.37
CA SER A 10 11.72 13.69 -8.13
C SER A 10 12.78 13.47 -7.05
N TYR A 11 13.90 14.18 -7.15
CA TYR A 11 14.94 14.12 -6.14
C TYR A 11 14.39 14.55 -4.77
N PHE A 12 14.60 13.72 -3.75
CA PHE A 12 14.18 13.99 -2.39
C PHE A 12 15.32 13.70 -1.40
N PRO A 13 15.87 14.71 -0.69
CA PRO A 13 17.06 14.52 0.14
C PRO A 13 16.79 13.71 1.42
N HIS A 14 15.58 13.80 1.99
CA HIS A 14 15.27 13.26 3.32
C HIS A 14 14.42 11.98 3.27
N LYS A 15 15.01 10.87 2.82
CA LYS A 15 14.28 9.59 2.65
C LYS A 15 13.95 8.85 3.95
N GLY A 16 14.40 9.36 5.10
CA GLY A 16 14.19 8.76 6.42
C GLY A 16 15.10 7.56 6.69
N LYS A 17 14.71 6.70 7.66
CA LYS A 17 15.40 5.43 7.92
C LYS A 17 15.03 4.41 6.84
N VAL A 18 16.03 3.76 6.27
CA VAL A 18 15.87 2.80 5.17
C VAL A 18 16.61 1.51 5.48
N GLY A 19 16.09 0.38 5.02
CA GLY A 19 16.73 -0.93 5.15
C GLY A 19 16.85 -1.42 6.59
N MET A 20 15.89 -1.08 7.46
CA MET A 20 15.85 -1.65 8.80
C MET A 20 15.62 -3.17 8.72
N PRO A 21 16.21 -3.97 9.62
CA PRO A 21 15.99 -5.41 9.65
C PRO A 21 14.51 -5.73 9.85
N GLU A 22 14.02 -6.75 9.13
CA GLU A 22 12.70 -7.32 9.38
C GLU A 22 12.69 -8.08 10.70
N LEU A 23 11.54 -8.03 11.37
CA LEU A 23 11.29 -8.79 12.59
C LEU A 23 10.22 -9.83 12.29
N ASN A 24 10.49 -11.07 12.66
CA ASN A 24 9.55 -12.17 12.53
C ASN A 24 9.08 -12.61 13.90
N GLU A 25 7.77 -12.66 14.10
CA GLU A 25 7.16 -13.11 15.35
C GLU A 25 7.11 -14.63 15.43
N LYS A 26 7.17 -15.18 16.64
CA LYS A 26 6.93 -16.62 16.83
C LYS A 26 5.46 -16.93 16.55
N ALA A 27 5.19 -18.15 16.09
CA ALA A 27 3.85 -18.56 15.70
C ALA A 27 2.80 -18.38 16.81
N ASP A 28 3.16 -18.72 18.06
CA ASP A 28 2.26 -18.58 19.21
C ASP A 28 1.95 -17.11 19.54
N ASP A 29 2.99 -16.25 19.49
CA ASP A 29 2.84 -14.81 19.73
C ASP A 29 1.94 -14.17 18.65
N LEU A 30 2.15 -14.55 17.38
CA LEU A 30 1.34 -14.10 16.25
C LEU A 30 -0.11 -14.54 16.42
N LYS A 31 -0.36 -15.81 16.79
CA LYS A 31 -1.71 -16.34 16.99
C LYS A 31 -2.45 -15.55 18.07
N SER A 32 -1.81 -15.30 19.21
CA SER A 32 -2.39 -14.51 20.29
C SER A 32 -2.74 -13.08 19.86
N LYS A 33 -1.88 -12.43 19.06
CA LYS A 33 -2.13 -11.10 18.52
C LYS A 33 -3.26 -11.08 17.50
N LEU A 34 -3.38 -12.11 16.66
CA LEU A 34 -4.47 -12.23 15.70
C LEU A 34 -5.81 -12.41 16.40
N ASP A 35 -5.86 -13.19 17.49
CA ASP A 35 -7.09 -13.35 18.28
C ASP A 35 -7.50 -12.02 18.94
N GLN A 36 -6.54 -11.26 19.47
CA GLN A 36 -6.79 -9.91 20.01
C GLN A 36 -7.25 -8.94 18.91
N PHE A 37 -6.60 -8.96 17.74
CA PHE A 37 -6.95 -8.13 16.60
C PHE A 37 -8.37 -8.42 16.10
N GLU A 38 -8.75 -9.69 15.98
CA GLU A 38 -10.12 -10.08 15.63
C GLU A 38 -11.12 -9.51 16.63
N GLN A 39 -10.85 -9.65 17.93
CA GLN A 39 -11.71 -9.11 18.97
C GLN A 39 -11.86 -7.59 18.87
N MET A 40 -10.76 -6.87 18.64
CA MET A 40 -10.78 -5.42 18.44
C MET A 40 -11.66 -5.02 17.25
N ILE A 41 -11.54 -5.71 16.11
CA ILE A 41 -12.35 -5.44 14.92
C ILE A 41 -13.84 -5.70 15.21
N ARG A 42 -14.18 -6.80 15.89
CA ARG A 42 -15.57 -7.15 16.22
C ARG A 42 -16.22 -6.18 17.21
N GLN A 43 -15.44 -5.63 18.14
CA GLN A 43 -15.93 -4.71 19.18
C GLN A 43 -15.94 -3.25 18.72
N SER A 44 -15.19 -2.92 17.66
CA SER A 44 -15.10 -1.55 17.16
C SER A 44 -16.38 -1.16 16.42
N HIS A 45 -16.95 -0.01 16.80
CA HIS A 45 -18.07 0.58 16.07
C HIS A 45 -17.64 1.25 14.77
N HIS A 46 -16.38 1.67 14.66
CA HIS A 46 -15.86 2.38 13.50
C HIS A 46 -14.39 2.04 13.30
N THR A 47 -14.09 1.35 12.21
CA THR A 47 -12.75 0.85 11.89
C THR A 47 -12.20 1.58 10.68
N VAL A 48 -11.04 2.21 10.84
CA VAL A 48 -10.28 2.84 9.76
C VAL A 48 -8.96 2.11 9.59
N VAL A 49 -8.58 1.81 8.34
CA VAL A 49 -7.30 1.17 8.02
C VAL A 49 -6.39 2.15 7.29
N ILE A 50 -5.13 2.23 7.72
CA ILE A 50 -4.10 3.01 7.03
C ILE A 50 -3.17 2.03 6.31
N THR A 51 -2.95 2.26 5.02
CA THR A 51 -2.12 1.38 4.17
C THR A 51 -0.93 2.11 3.58
N GLY A 52 0.13 1.35 3.30
CA GLY A 52 1.34 1.81 2.63
C GLY A 52 1.90 0.72 1.72
N ALA A 53 3.06 0.98 1.10
CA ALA A 53 3.56 0.18 -0.01
C ALA A 53 3.79 -1.31 0.33
N GLY A 54 3.95 -1.64 1.61
CA GLY A 54 4.13 -3.02 2.08
C GLY A 54 2.99 -3.97 1.72
N ILE A 55 1.74 -3.51 1.53
CA ILE A 55 0.63 -4.39 1.13
C ILE A 55 0.64 -4.76 -0.36
N SER A 56 1.51 -4.12 -1.15
CA SER A 56 1.63 -4.27 -2.60
C SER A 56 2.90 -5.03 -3.02
N THR A 57 3.76 -5.40 -2.07
CA THR A 57 5.02 -6.13 -2.36
C THR A 57 4.75 -7.50 -2.99
N ASP A 58 3.72 -8.21 -2.55
CA ASP A 58 3.29 -9.49 -3.15
C ASP A 58 2.72 -9.34 -4.57
N ALA A 59 2.40 -8.12 -5.01
CA ALA A 59 2.03 -7.82 -6.40
C ALA A 59 3.26 -7.55 -7.30
N GLY A 60 4.48 -7.64 -6.75
CA GLY A 60 5.72 -7.33 -7.45
C GLY A 60 6.01 -5.84 -7.56
N ILE A 61 5.35 -5.00 -6.74
CA ILE A 61 5.61 -3.56 -6.62
C ILE A 61 6.53 -3.37 -5.41
N PRO A 62 7.76 -2.86 -5.57
CA PRO A 62 8.66 -2.69 -4.44
C PRO A 62 8.12 -1.66 -3.46
N ASP A 63 8.37 -1.88 -2.15
CA ASP A 63 8.16 -0.83 -1.17
C ASP A 63 9.24 0.27 -1.29
N PHE A 64 9.15 1.29 -0.43
CA PHE A 64 10.12 2.37 -0.43
C PHE A 64 11.31 2.14 0.50
N ARG A 65 11.13 1.53 1.67
CA ARG A 65 12.09 1.61 2.80
C ARG A 65 12.45 0.27 3.43
N GLY A 66 11.85 -0.83 3.00
CA GLY A 66 12.20 -2.17 3.46
C GLY A 66 13.62 -2.56 3.04
N PRO A 67 14.08 -3.78 3.38
CA PRO A 67 15.45 -4.24 3.09
C PRO A 67 15.86 -4.10 1.62
N ASN A 68 14.88 -4.22 0.71
CA ASN A 68 15.03 -4.10 -0.74
C ASN A 68 14.12 -3.01 -1.33
N GLY A 69 13.71 -2.03 -0.53
CA GLY A 69 12.88 -0.91 -0.97
C GLY A 69 13.61 0.05 -1.90
N VAL A 70 12.87 0.83 -2.70
CA VAL A 70 13.41 1.77 -3.70
C VAL A 70 14.49 2.68 -3.11
N TRP A 71 14.22 3.33 -1.96
CA TRP A 71 15.17 4.23 -1.29
C TRP A 71 16.32 3.51 -0.63
N THR A 72 16.10 2.27 -0.20
CA THR A 72 17.15 1.43 0.38
C THR A 72 18.18 1.04 -0.69
N LEU A 73 17.70 0.60 -1.86
CA LEU A 73 18.55 0.21 -2.99
C LEU A 73 19.28 1.40 -3.58
N GLU A 74 18.58 2.52 -3.78
CA GLU A 74 19.22 3.75 -4.29
C GLU A 74 20.35 4.23 -3.38
N LYS A 75 20.20 4.13 -2.05
CA LYS A 75 21.26 4.45 -1.09
C LYS A 75 22.50 3.55 -1.24
N ARG A 76 22.33 2.34 -1.78
CA ARG A 76 23.41 1.39 -2.11
C ARG A 76 23.93 1.55 -3.54
N GLY A 77 23.35 2.44 -4.34
CA GLY A 77 23.66 2.56 -5.78
C GLY A 77 23.05 1.42 -6.62
N GLU A 78 22.05 0.73 -6.10
CA GLU A 78 21.35 -0.39 -6.73
C GLU A 78 19.99 0.03 -7.28
N LYS A 79 19.41 -0.80 -8.16
CA LYS A 79 18.05 -0.64 -8.68
C LYS A 79 17.18 -1.84 -8.29
N PRO A 80 15.86 -1.66 -8.11
CA PRO A 80 14.93 -2.77 -7.89
C PRO A 80 14.97 -3.76 -9.06
N SER A 81 15.07 -5.05 -8.76
CA SER A 81 15.12 -6.13 -9.77
C SER A 81 13.74 -6.55 -10.28
N PHE A 82 12.70 -6.32 -9.48
CA PHE A 82 11.30 -6.63 -9.82
C PHE A 82 10.49 -5.35 -9.81
N ASN A 83 9.86 -5.06 -10.95
CA ASN A 83 8.86 -3.99 -11.03
C ASN A 83 7.76 -4.45 -11.99
N THR A 84 6.76 -5.13 -11.45
CA THR A 84 5.52 -5.36 -12.20
C THR A 84 4.96 -3.98 -12.56
N SER A 85 4.67 -3.74 -13.83
CA SER A 85 4.05 -2.47 -14.22
C SER A 85 2.69 -2.33 -13.55
N PHE A 86 2.33 -1.11 -13.11
CA PHE A 86 1.12 -0.89 -12.33
C PHE A 86 -0.12 -1.44 -13.03
N ASP A 87 -0.22 -1.32 -14.36
CA ASP A 87 -1.33 -1.83 -15.17
C ASP A 87 -1.50 -3.36 -15.06
N LYS A 88 -0.40 -4.10 -14.86
CA LYS A 88 -0.40 -5.57 -14.76
C LYS A 88 -0.49 -6.08 -13.32
N ALA A 89 -0.14 -5.26 -12.34
CA ALA A 89 -0.23 -5.63 -10.94
C ALA A 89 -1.69 -5.99 -10.58
N LEU A 90 -1.86 -7.06 -9.82
CA LEU A 90 -3.17 -7.50 -9.35
C LEU A 90 -3.31 -7.20 -7.86
N PRO A 91 -4.53 -6.89 -7.38
CA PRO A 91 -4.77 -6.73 -5.95
C PRO A 91 -4.32 -7.96 -5.17
N THR A 92 -3.50 -7.73 -4.14
CA THR A 92 -3.02 -8.76 -3.22
C THR A 92 -4.13 -9.29 -2.32
N TYR A 93 -3.84 -10.33 -1.52
CA TYR A 93 -4.79 -10.86 -0.55
C TYR A 93 -5.31 -9.77 0.39
N THR A 94 -4.42 -8.92 0.91
CA THR A 94 -4.79 -7.83 1.81
C THR A 94 -5.78 -6.85 1.17
N HIS A 95 -5.56 -6.44 -0.08
CA HIS A 95 -6.51 -5.56 -0.79
C HIS A 95 -7.91 -6.19 -0.85
N ARG A 96 -8.00 -7.46 -1.25
CA ARG A 96 -9.27 -8.19 -1.35
C ARG A 96 -9.92 -8.41 0.01
N ALA A 97 -9.11 -8.65 1.05
CA ALA A 97 -9.59 -8.80 2.42
C ALA A 97 -10.20 -7.49 2.94
N LEU A 98 -9.61 -6.34 2.63
CA LEU A 98 -10.17 -5.03 2.99
C LEU A 98 -11.51 -4.78 2.29
N CYS A 99 -11.64 -5.11 1.00
CA CYS A 99 -12.94 -5.09 0.31
C CYS A 99 -13.95 -5.98 1.03
N LYS A 100 -13.54 -7.20 1.42
CA LYS A 100 -14.46 -8.12 2.09
C LYS A 100 -14.88 -7.62 3.48
N LEU A 101 -13.99 -6.97 4.22
CA LEU A 101 -14.32 -6.36 5.50
C LEU A 101 -15.27 -5.17 5.32
N GLU A 102 -15.08 -4.38 4.28
CA GLU A 102 -15.97 -3.27 3.92
C GLU A 102 -17.37 -3.78 3.54
N GLU A 103 -17.45 -4.78 2.66
CA GLU A 103 -18.72 -5.44 2.25
C GLU A 103 -19.53 -5.99 3.44
N ASN A 104 -18.85 -6.37 4.52
CA ASN A 104 -19.45 -6.92 5.74
C ASN A 104 -19.59 -5.88 6.87
N ASN A 105 -19.39 -4.59 6.58
CA ASN A 105 -19.49 -3.48 7.53
C ASN A 105 -18.51 -3.55 8.72
N TYR A 106 -17.40 -4.29 8.59
CA TYR A 106 -16.33 -4.30 9.59
C TYR A 106 -15.29 -3.20 9.34
N LEU A 107 -15.19 -2.70 8.11
CA LEU A 107 -14.29 -1.61 7.71
C LEU A 107 -15.11 -0.43 7.19
N HIS A 108 -14.80 0.77 7.67
CA HIS A 108 -15.57 1.98 7.38
C HIS A 108 -14.83 2.94 6.45
N PHE A 109 -13.50 2.95 6.51
CA PHE A 109 -12.70 3.83 5.68
C PHE A 109 -11.26 3.30 5.51
N VAL A 110 -10.67 3.53 4.34
CA VAL A 110 -9.25 3.27 4.07
C VAL A 110 -8.55 4.58 3.75
N ILE A 111 -7.44 4.83 4.43
CA ILE A 111 -6.51 5.91 4.11
C ILE A 111 -5.27 5.27 3.50
N SER A 112 -4.97 5.58 2.24
CA SER A 112 -3.82 5.02 1.54
C SER A 112 -2.77 6.06 1.22
N GLN A 113 -1.51 5.68 1.43
CA GLN A 113 -0.34 6.37 0.93
C GLN A 113 0.13 5.80 -0.43
N ASN A 114 -0.53 4.75 -0.91
CA ASN A 114 -0.16 4.10 -2.16
C ASN A 114 -0.74 4.87 -3.34
N ILE A 115 0.01 4.87 -4.42
CA ILE A 115 -0.39 5.47 -5.69
C ILE A 115 -0.68 4.39 -6.76
N ASP A 116 -0.53 3.12 -6.40
CA ASP A 116 -0.58 1.97 -7.31
C ASP A 116 -1.99 1.63 -7.83
N GLY A 117 -3.02 2.32 -7.33
CA GLY A 117 -4.42 2.14 -7.71
C GLY A 117 -5.02 0.78 -7.37
N LEU A 118 -4.33 -0.07 -6.60
CA LEU A 118 -4.79 -1.44 -6.33
C LEU A 118 -6.01 -1.51 -5.41
N HIS A 119 -6.24 -0.51 -4.55
CA HIS A 119 -7.47 -0.41 -3.75
C HIS A 119 -8.70 -0.18 -4.62
N HIS A 120 -8.65 0.79 -5.53
CA HIS A 120 -9.75 1.03 -6.46
C HIS A 120 -9.99 -0.20 -7.34
N ARG A 121 -8.91 -0.77 -7.90
CA ARG A 121 -8.99 -1.97 -8.76
C ARG A 121 -9.38 -3.25 -8.03
N SER A 122 -9.31 -3.29 -6.70
CA SER A 122 -9.85 -4.40 -5.89
C SER A 122 -11.35 -4.30 -5.66
N GLY A 123 -11.98 -3.19 -6.05
CA GLY A 123 -13.41 -2.94 -5.88
C GLY A 123 -13.75 -2.22 -4.57
N LEU A 124 -12.76 -1.61 -3.88
CA LEU A 124 -13.04 -0.80 -2.71
C LEU A 124 -13.81 0.47 -3.14
N PRO A 125 -14.95 0.82 -2.50
CA PRO A 125 -15.70 2.02 -2.85
C PRO A 125 -14.88 3.30 -2.70
N LEU A 126 -14.90 4.15 -3.73
CA LEU A 126 -14.12 5.40 -3.75
C LEU A 126 -14.54 6.39 -2.66
N ASP A 127 -15.82 6.41 -2.28
CA ASP A 127 -16.34 7.22 -1.17
C ASP A 127 -15.86 6.73 0.22
N LYS A 128 -15.19 5.58 0.28
CA LYS A 128 -14.57 5.00 1.48
C LYS A 128 -13.05 4.92 1.39
N LEU A 129 -12.44 5.58 0.42
CA LEU A 129 -11.00 5.57 0.16
C LEU A 129 -10.46 7.01 0.08
N ALA A 130 -9.41 7.29 0.84
CA ALA A 130 -8.60 8.50 0.67
C ALA A 130 -7.21 8.15 0.12
N GLU A 131 -6.91 8.58 -1.10
CA GLU A 131 -5.61 8.41 -1.76
C GLU A 131 -4.74 9.66 -1.52
N LEU A 132 -4.01 9.69 -0.40
CA LEU A 132 -3.33 10.90 0.07
C LEU A 132 -2.19 11.38 -0.84
N HIS A 133 -1.61 10.46 -1.61
CA HIS A 133 -0.48 10.74 -2.50
C HIS A 133 -0.89 10.70 -3.99
N GLY A 134 -2.21 10.67 -4.27
CA GLY A 134 -2.75 10.51 -5.61
C GLY A 134 -2.77 9.06 -6.09
N ASN A 135 -3.05 8.88 -7.38
CA ASN A 135 -3.19 7.59 -8.03
C ASN A 135 -2.66 7.67 -9.46
N VAL A 136 -1.77 6.76 -9.86
CA VAL A 136 -1.13 6.78 -11.20
C VAL A 136 -2.10 6.59 -12.36
N PHE A 137 -3.33 6.15 -12.08
CA PHE A 137 -4.40 5.98 -13.06
C PHE A 137 -5.43 7.12 -13.04
N SER A 138 -5.25 8.13 -12.19
CA SER A 138 -6.13 9.28 -12.08
C SER A 138 -5.44 10.53 -12.62
N GLU A 139 -6.21 11.40 -13.25
CA GLU A 139 -5.80 12.73 -13.69
C GLU A 139 -6.83 13.75 -13.22
N GLU A 140 -6.42 15.01 -13.05
CA GLU A 140 -7.32 16.07 -12.59
C GLU A 140 -7.25 17.25 -13.56
N CYS A 141 -8.41 17.75 -13.98
CA CYS A 141 -8.48 18.94 -14.83
C CYS A 141 -8.05 20.20 -14.06
N GLU A 142 -6.97 20.86 -14.49
CA GLU A 142 -6.49 22.10 -13.86
C GLU A 142 -7.49 23.27 -13.89
N ALA A 143 -8.49 23.22 -14.77
CA ALA A 143 -9.48 24.29 -14.92
C ALA A 143 -10.70 24.13 -14.01
N CYS A 144 -11.18 22.90 -13.81
CA CYS A 144 -12.43 22.63 -13.08
C CYS A 144 -12.31 21.58 -11.97
N HIS A 145 -11.11 21.02 -11.74
CA HIS A 145 -10.81 20.03 -10.70
C HIS A 145 -11.66 18.76 -10.76
N THR A 146 -12.19 18.44 -11.95
CA THR A 146 -12.84 17.15 -12.18
C THR A 146 -11.77 16.09 -12.38
N GLN A 147 -11.94 14.96 -11.69
CA GLN A 147 -11.16 13.73 -11.83
C GLN A 147 -11.96 12.68 -12.59
#